data_AF-A0A838R550-F1
#
_entry.id   AF-A0A838R550-F1
#
_cell.length_a   1.000
_cell.length_b   1.000
_cell.length_c   1.000
_cell.angle_alpha   90.00
_cell.angle_beta   90.00
_cell.angle_gamma   90.00
#
_symmetry.space_group_name_H-M   'P 1'
#
loop_
_entity.id
_entity.type
_entity.pdbx_description
1 polymer ?
#
loop_
_entity_poly.entity_id
_entity_poly.type
_entity_poly.pdbx_seq_one_letter_code
_entity_poly.pdbx_strand_id
1 'polypeptide(L)' 'LIKDARSRNCATITGVEMFVRQAMLQFKVFTGVEASADRMREVLKRTIGPVKF' A
#
# COMPACT_ATOMS: atom_id res chain seq x y z
N LEU A 1 14.78 10.62 1.52
CA LEU A 1 13.75 10.95 0.50
C LEU A 1 12.37 11.22 1.10
N ILE A 2 11.53 10.22 1.41
CA ILE A 2 10.15 10.49 1.92
C ILE A 2 10.16 11.24 3.26
N LYS A 3 11.08 10.90 4.17
CA LYS A 3 11.25 11.61 5.45
C LYS A 3 11.62 13.09 5.23
N ASP A 4 12.54 13.36 4.31
CA ASP A 4 12.99 14.73 4.00
C ASP A 4 11.91 15.54 3.26
N ALA A 5 11.12 14.89 2.41
CA ALA A 5 9.97 15.53 1.76
C ALA A 5 8.91 15.92 2.81
N ARG A 6 8.66 15.07 3.81
CA ARG A 6 7.78 15.40 4.93
C ARG A 6 8.32 16.55 5.78
N SER A 7 9.62 16.57 6.09
CA SER A 7 10.21 17.67 6.87
C SER A 7 10.16 19.01 6.15
N ARG A 8 9.99 18.99 4.82
CA ARG A 8 9.80 20.17 3.97
C ARG A 8 8.32 20.46 3.65
N ASN A 9 7.37 19.84 4.37
CA ASN A 9 5.93 19.99 4.17
C ASN A 9 5.42 19.61 2.77
N CYS A 10 6.15 18.77 2.04
CA CYS A 10 5.65 18.22 0.79
C CYS A 10 4.56 17.19 1.06
N ALA A 11 3.54 17.14 0.20
CA ALA A 11 2.63 16.00 0.15
C ALA A 11 3.43 14.75 -0.21
N THR A 12 3.25 13.66 0.55
CA THR A 12 4.00 12.41 0.34
C THR A 12 3.08 11.21 0.32
N ILE A 13 3.35 10.30 -0.62
CA ILE A 13 2.74 8.96 -0.68
C ILE A 13 3.87 7.94 -0.51
N THR A 14 3.67 6.95 0.36
CA THR A 14 4.65 5.89 0.55
C THR A 14 4.53 4.85 -0.56
N GLY A 15 5.60 4.10 -0.83
CA GLY A 15 5.55 3.00 -1.79
C GLY A 15 4.47 1.96 -1.44
N VAL A 16 4.25 1.71 -0.14
CA VAL A 16 3.17 0.83 0.35
C VAL A 16 1.79 1.37 -0.01
N GLU A 17 1.53 2.65 0.20
CA GLU A 17 0.22 3.24 -0.12
C GLU A 17 -0.04 3.27 -1.63
N MET A 18 1.00 3.59 -2.42
CA MET A 18 0.93 3.49 -3.88
C MET A 18 0.62 2.05 -4.32
N PHE A 19 1.31 1.07 -3.74
CA PHE A 19 1.12 -0.35 -4.04
C PHE A 19 -0.28 -0.85 -3.65
N VAL A 20 -0.85 -0.41 -2.53
CA VAL A 20 -2.22 -0.83 -2.17
C VAL A 20 -3.24 -0.29 -3.16
N ARG A 21 -3.11 0.98 -3.58
CA ARG A 21 -4.04 1.59 -4.54
C ARG A 21 -4.02 0.91 -5.91
N GLN A 22 -2.84 0.57 -6.43
CA GLN A 22 -2.75 -0.17 -7.68
C GLN A 22 -3.34 -1.58 -7.56
N ALA A 23 -3.13 -2.27 -6.43
CA ALA A 23 -3.67 -3.61 -6.21
C ALA A 23 -5.20 -3.59 -6.15
N MET A 24 -5.78 -2.57 -5.52
CA MET A 24 -7.24 -2.38 -5.50
C MET A 24 -7.81 -2.23 -6.91
N LEU A 25 -7.16 -1.41 -7.73
CA LEU A 25 -7.57 -1.20 -9.13
C LEU A 25 -7.46 -2.50 -9.94
N GLN A 26 -6.35 -3.24 -9.81
CA GLN A 26 -6.17 -4.53 -10.47
C GLN A 26 -7.24 -5.54 -10.04
N PHE A 27 -7.50 -5.64 -8.74
CA PHE A 27 -8.52 -6.55 -8.21
C PHE A 27 -9.90 -6.23 -8.78
N LYS A 28 -10.27 -4.95 -8.84
CA LYS A 28 -11.52 -4.50 -9.46
C LYS A 28 -11.58 -4.84 -10.94
N VAL A 29 -10.51 -4.58 -11.70
CA VAL A 29 -10.47 -4.90 -13.14
C VAL A 29 -10.60 -6.40 -13.39
N PHE A 30 -10.01 -7.24 -12.54
CA PHE A 30 -10.02 -8.70 -12.73
C PHE A 30 -11.30 -9.37 -12.23
N THR A 31 -11.91 -8.85 -11.17
CA THR A 31 -13.02 -9.53 -10.49
C THR A 31 -14.35 -8.79 -10.60
N GLY A 32 -14.33 -7.52 -11.00
CA GLY A 32 -15.49 -6.62 -10.94
C GLY A 32 -15.85 -6.14 -9.52
N VAL A 33 -15.12 -6.57 -8.49
CA VAL A 33 -15.43 -6.30 -7.08
C VAL A 33 -14.52 -5.21 -6.51
N GLU A 34 -15.10 -4.29 -5.73
CA GLU A 34 -14.32 -3.29 -4.99
C GLU A 34 -13.48 -3.94 -3.89
N ALA A 35 -12.19 -3.65 -3.89
CA ALA A 35 -11.25 -4.20 -2.91
C ALA A 35 -11.26 -3.40 -1.59
N SER A 36 -11.07 -4.10 -0.47
CA SER A 36 -10.79 -3.45 0.83
C SER A 36 -9.32 -3.06 0.92
N ALA A 37 -9.05 -1.76 0.97
CA ALA A 37 -7.71 -1.21 1.15
C ALA A 37 -7.03 -1.72 2.43
N ASP A 38 -7.80 -1.79 3.52
CA ASP A 38 -7.29 -2.22 4.83
C ASP A 38 -6.92 -3.71 4.82
N ARG A 39 -7.72 -4.54 4.14
CA ARG A 39 -7.38 -5.95 3.97
C ARG A 39 -6.11 -6.13 3.16
N MET A 40 -5.93 -5.36 2.08
CA MET A 40 -4.69 -5.41 1.29
C MET A 40 -3.48 -4.94 2.09
N ARG A 41 -3.62 -3.89 2.93
CA ARG A 41 -2.55 -3.46 3.85
C ARG A 41 -2.17 -4.54 4.86
N GLU A 42 -3.17 -5.20 5.45
CA GLU A 42 -2.98 -6.27 6.42
C GLU A 42 -2.22 -7.45 5.79
N VAL A 43 -2.66 -7.91 4.62
CA VAL A 43 -2.01 -8.99 3.88
C VAL A 43 -0.58 -8.61 3.54
N LEU A 44 -0.38 -7.42 2.96
CA LEU A 44 0.94 -6.94 2.61
C LEU A 44 1.87 -6.92 3.84
N LYS A 45 1.44 -6.34 4.96
CA LYS A 45 2.23 -6.28 6.21
C LYS A 45 2.60 -7.68 6.73
N ARG A 46 1.72 -8.67 6.58
CA ARG A 46 2.02 -10.06 6.96
C ARG A 46 3.04 -10.71 6.04
N THR A 47 2.98 -10.44 4.74
CA THR A 47 3.83 -11.07 3.73
C THR A 47 5.24 -10.47 3.66
N ILE A 48 5.38 -9.14 3.77
CA ILE A 48 6.69 -8.44 3.77
C ILE A 48 7.18 -8.07 5.17
N GLY A 49 6.51 -8.53 6.24
CA GLY A 49 7.05 -8.42 7.59
C GLY A 49 8.39 -9.18 7.70
N PRO A 50 9.28 -8.80 8.64
CA PRO A 50 10.49 -9.57 8.90
C PRO A 50 10.10 -11.02 9.18
N VAL A 51 10.80 -11.98 8.56
CA VAL A 51 10.65 -13.40 8.85
C VAL A 51 10.88 -13.56 10.35
N LYS A 52 9.84 -13.97 11.08
CA LYS A 52 10.00 -14.38 12.47
C LYS A 52 10.69 -15.75 12.44
N PHE A 53 12.00 -15.76 12.66
CA PHE A 53 12.74 -16.95 13.08
C PHE A 53 12.53 -17.18 14.57
#